data_AF-A0A7C3SRL8-F1
#
_entry.id   AF-A0A7C3SRL8-F1
#
_cell.length_a   1.000
_cell.length_b   1.000
_cell.length_c   1.000
_cell.angle_alpha   90.00
_cell.angle_beta   90.00
_cell.angle_gamma   90.00
#
_symmetry.space_group_name_H-M   'P 1'
#
loop_
_entity.id
_entity.type
_entity.pdbx_description
1 polymer ?
#
loop_
_entity_poly.entity_id
_entity_poly.type
_entity_poly.pdbx_seq_one_letter_code
_entity_poly.pdbx_strand_id
1 'polypeptide(L)' 'MKVGVGVIGCGFVGGKAHIPSFNSIPEAKLVGIADKD' A
#
# COMPACT_ATOMS: atom_id res chain seq x y z
N MET A 1 -17.34 2.97 5.00
CA MET A 1 -16.15 3.66 5.54
C MET A 1 -14.92 2.93 5.00
N LYS A 2 -13.83 3.61 4.62
CA LYS A 2 -12.59 2.96 4.14
C LYS A 2 -11.43 3.28 5.08
N VAL A 3 -10.50 2.33 5.24
CA VAL A 3 -9.24 2.51 5.96
C VAL A 3 -8.19 3.04 4.99
N GLY A 4 -7.58 4.18 5.32
CA GLY A 4 -6.44 4.72 4.59
C GLY A 4 -5.16 3.96 4.94
N VAL A 5 -4.45 3.47 3.92
CA VAL A 5 -3.18 2.73 4.08
C VAL A 5 -2.04 3.53 3.47
N GLY A 6 -1.00 3.78 4.26
CA GLY A 6 0.29 4.29 3.80
C GLY A 6 1.31 3.16 3.74
N VAL A 7 2.16 3.13 2.70
CA VAL A 7 3.25 2.15 2.57
C VAL A 7 4.58 2.87 2.61
N ILE A 8 5.45 2.48 3.54
CA ILE A 8 6.84 2.96 3.67
C ILE A 8 7.78 1.81 3.32
N GLY A 9 8.61 2.00 2.30
CA GLY A 9 9.46 0.96 1.73
C GLY A 9 8.73 0.15 0.65
N CYS A 10 9.03 0.42 -0.62
CA CYS A 10 8.43 -0.15 -1.83
C CYS A 10 9.35 -1.15 -2.55
N GLY A 11 10.26 -1.79 -1.81
CA GLY A 11 10.94 -3.00 -2.25
C GLY A 11 9.98 -4.17 -2.49
N PHE A 12 10.50 -5.39 -2.54
CA PHE A 12 9.70 -6.57 -2.91
C PHE A 12 8.39 -6.71 -2.10
N VAL A 13 8.46 -6.61 -0.78
CA VAL A 13 7.29 -6.81 0.09
C VAL A 13 6.31 -5.65 -0.03
N GLY A 14 6.75 -4.40 0.11
CA GLY A 14 5.86 -3.24 0.03
C GLY A 14 5.26 -3.05 -1.36
N GLY A 15 6.10 -3.09 -2.40
CA GLY A 15 5.71 -2.83 -3.78
C GLY A 15 4.98 -3.98 -4.46
N LYS A 16 5.51 -5.21 -4.36
CA LYS A 16 4.96 -6.35 -5.11
C LYS A 16 3.93 -7.17 -4.33
N ALA A 17 3.95 -7.15 -3.00
CA ALA A 17 2.97 -7.89 -2.19
C ALA A 17 1.92 -6.95 -1.59
N HIS A 18 2.32 -6.03 -0.71
CA HIS A 18 1.38 -5.22 0.08
C HIS A 18 0.54 -4.27 -0.76
N ILE A 19 1.15 -3.49 -1.67
CA ILE A 19 0.39 -2.54 -2.50
C ILE A 19 -0.72 -3.24 -3.31
N PRO A 20 -0.44 -4.35 -4.05
CA PRO A 20 -1.49 -5.11 -4.72
C PRO A 20 -2.54 -5.69 -3.77
N SER A 21 -2.12 -6.24 -2.62
CA SER A 21 -3.06 -6.79 -1.64
C SER A 21 -4.00 -5.71 -1.11
N PHE A 22 -3.50 -4.55 -0.69
CA PHE A 22 -4.34 -3.45 -0.20
C PHE A 22 -5.23 -2.87 -1.30
N ASN A 23 -4.78 -2.81 -2.55
CA ASN A 23 -5.63 -2.39 -3.67
C ASN A 23 -6.77 -3.37 -3.97
N SER A 24 -6.62 -4.65 -3.62
CA SER A 24 -7.64 -5.68 -3.82
C SER A 24 -8.73 -5.69 -2.74
N ILE A 25 -8.53 -4.99 -1.61
CA ILE A 25 -9.46 -4.96 -0.48
C ILE A 25 -10.42 -3.76 -0.64
N PRO A 26 -11.74 -3.97 -0.83
CA PRO A 26 -12.70 -2.88 -1.06
C PRO A 26 -12.75 -1.81 0.05
N GLU A 27 -12.53 -2.25 1.29
CA GLU A 27 -12.52 -1.44 2.51
C GLU A 27 -11.21 -0.68 2.71
N ALA A 28 -10.16 -0.96 1.92
CA ALA A 28 -8.90 -0.25 1.97
C ALA A 28 -8.80 0.81 0.86
N LYS A 29 -7.98 1.82 1.11
CA LYS A 29 -7.56 2.81 0.11
C LYS A 29 -6.10 3.15 0.35
N LEU A 30 -5.24 2.93 -0.66
CA LEU A 30 -3.87 3.43 -0.60
C LEU A 30 -3.90 4.97 -0.64
N VAL A 31 -3.34 5.62 0.39
CA VAL A 31 -3.38 7.08 0.55
C VAL A 31 -2.01 7.74 0.49
N GLY A 32 -0.93 6.95 0.52
CA GLY A 32 0.43 7.47 0.44
C GLY A 32 1.45 6.36 0.29
N ILE A 33 2.54 6.70 -0.39
CA ILE A 33 3.69 5.83 -0.59
C ILE A 33 4.94 6.67 -0.32
N ALA A 34 5.91 6.11 0.40
CA ALA A 34 7.24 6.68 0.51
C ALA A 34 8.32 5.59 0.41
N ASP A 35 9.35 5.88 -0.36
CA ASP A 35 10.59 5.12 -0.45
C ASP A 35 11.76 6.11 -0.50
N LYS A 36 12.99 5.64 -0.27
CA LYS A 36 14.18 6.50 -0.41
C LYS A 36 14.59 6.68 -1.88
N ASP A 37 14.23 5.71 -2.73
CA ASP A 37 14.55 5.68 -4.16
C ASP A 37 13.60 6.60 -4.95
#